data_AF-A0A6C0BX31-F1
#
_entry.id   AF-A0A6C0BX31-F1
#
_cell.length_a   1.000
_cell.length_b   1.000
_cell.length_c   1.000
_cell.angle_alpha   90.00
_cell.angle_beta   90.00
_cell.angle_gamma   90.00
#
_symmetry.space_group_name_H-M   'P 1'
#
loop_
_entity.id
_entity.type
_entity.pdbx_description
1 polymer ?
#
loop_
_entity_poly.entity_id
_entity_poly.type
_entity_poly.pdbx_seq_one_letter_code
_entity_poly.pdbx_strand_id
1 'polypeptide(L)' 'MFKKSFFSAKIFIITLSIGLFFNYVTSPVPKVIHIYPTPENYKKIQLMDKSKTCFGLKQTEVLCPMDDSDIMKVPYQN' A
#
# COMPACT_ATOMS: atom_id res chain seq x y z
N MET A 1 20.13 8.85 51.63
CA MET A 1 19.79 10.15 51.00
C MET A 1 19.44 9.88 49.54
N PHE A 2 18.15 9.67 49.26
CA PHE A 2 17.68 9.11 48.00
C PHE A 2 17.72 10.15 46.87
N LYS A 3 18.35 9.74 45.78
CA LYS A 3 18.60 10.45 44.51
C LYS A 3 17.26 10.98 43.96
N LYS A 4 17.14 12.31 43.76
CA LYS A 4 15.99 12.95 43.09
C LYS A 4 15.76 12.27 41.74
N SER A 5 14.51 11.93 41.44
CA SER A 5 14.08 11.36 40.17
C SER A 5 14.60 12.21 39.00
N PHE A 6 15.34 11.59 38.09
CA PHE A 6 16.00 12.20 36.92
C PHE A 6 15.03 12.53 35.77
N PHE A 7 13.72 12.43 36.00
CA PHE A 7 12.72 12.60 34.96
C PHE A 7 12.37 14.09 34.77
N SER A 8 13.13 14.75 33.90
CA SER A 8 12.79 16.08 33.39
C SER A 8 11.98 15.92 32.11
N ALA A 9 10.70 16.28 32.16
CA ALA A 9 9.81 16.24 31.00
C ALA A 9 10.39 16.99 29.79
N LYS A 10 11.15 18.07 30.02
CA LYS A 10 11.83 18.83 28.96
C LYS A 10 12.87 17.98 28.22
N ILE A 11 13.68 17.23 28.95
CA ILE A 11 14.71 16.35 28.38
C ILE A 11 14.05 15.23 27.58
N PHE A 12 12.95 14.66 28.11
CA PHE A 12 12.18 13.63 27.41
C PHE A 12 11.62 14.11 26.07
N ILE A 13 11.04 15.31 26.02
CA ILE A 13 10.49 15.86 24.77
C ILE A 13 11.59 16.14 23.75
N ILE A 14 12.76 16.63 24.19
CA ILE A 14 13.90 16.88 23.30
C ILE A 14 14.39 15.56 22.68
N THR A 15 14.62 14.52 23.49
CA THR A 15 15.12 13.24 22.99
C THR A 15 14.09 12.52 22.11
N LEU A 16 12.80 12.60 22.45
CA LEU A 16 11.71 12.07 21.63
C LEU A 16 11.65 12.78 20.26
N SER A 17 11.78 14.10 20.23
CA SER A 17 11.75 14.89 18.99
C SER A 17 12.91 14.52 18.07
N ILE A 18 14.12 14.37 18.62
CA ILE A 18 15.30 13.95 17.86
C ILE A 18 15.08 12.54 17.29
N GLY A 19 14.55 11.60 18.10
CA GLY A 19 14.28 10.23 17.65
C GLY A 19 13.23 10.16 16.54
N LEU A 20 12.15 10.92 16.64
CA LEU A 20 11.12 11.01 15.61
C LEU A 20 11.67 11.63 14.32
N PHE A 21 12.46 12.69 14.45
CA PHE A 21 13.10 13.34 13.30
C PHE A 21 14.04 12.40 12.56
N PHE A 22 14.87 11.64 13.28
CA PHE A 22 15.78 10.68 12.65
C PHE A 22 15.02 9.59 11.89
N ASN A 23 13.95 9.04 12.47
CA ASN A 23 13.10 8.07 11.78
C ASN A 23 12.47 8.66 10.50
N TYR A 24 11.99 9.90 10.57
CA TYR A 24 11.39 10.56 9.42
C TYR A 24 12.38 10.72 8.25
N VAL A 25 13.62 11.14 8.52
CA VAL A 25 14.64 11.37 7.48
C VAL A 25 15.20 10.05 6.92
N THR A 26 15.27 9.00 7.75
CA THR A 26 15.81 7.70 7.33
C THR A 26 14.77 6.75 6.73
N SER A 27 13.48 7.07 6.86
CA SER A 27 12.41 6.25 6.29
C SER A 27 12.51 6.24 4.76
N PRO A 28 12.49 5.05 4.12
CA PRO A 28 12.46 4.96 2.67
C PRO A 28 11.16 5.53 2.11
N VAL A 29 11.22 6.05 0.89
CA VAL A 29 10.03 6.49 0.14
C VAL A 29 9.13 5.27 -0.13
N PRO A 30 7.82 5.35 0.15
CA PRO A 30 6.90 4.26 -0.15
C PRO A 30 6.91 3.95 -1.65
N LYS A 31 7.16 2.68 -2.00
CA LYS A 31 7.14 2.22 -3.39
C LYS A 31 5.69 1.98 -3.81
N VAL A 32 5.24 2.68 -4.85
CA VAL A 32 3.95 2.43 -5.49
C VAL A 32 4.13 1.26 -6.45
N ILE A 33 3.45 0.14 -6.18
CA ILE A 33 3.47 -1.04 -7.04
C ILE A 33 2.14 -1.10 -7.78
N HIS A 34 2.19 -1.06 -9.11
CA HIS A 34 1.01 -1.24 -9.95
C HIS A 34 0.76 -2.73 -10.14
N ILE A 35 -0.30 -3.24 -9.49
CA ILE A 35 -0.69 -4.65 -9.54
C ILE A 35 -1.95 -4.76 -10.37
N TYR A 36 -1.93 -5.67 -11.34
CA TYR A 36 -3.11 -5.99 -12.14
C TYR A 36 -3.88 -7.18 -11.52
N PRO A 37 -5.23 -7.13 -11.58
CA PRO A 37 -6.08 -8.19 -11.10
C PRO A 37 -5.99 -9.40 -12.03
N THR A 38 -5.66 -10.55 -11.46
CA THR A 38 -5.71 -11.87 -12.09
C THR A 38 -6.87 -12.67 -11.52
N PRO A 39 -7.37 -13.71 -12.20
CA PRO A 39 -8.40 -14.60 -11.67
C PRO A 39 -8.07 -15.24 -10.31
N GLU A 40 -6.79 -15.30 -9.95
CA GLU A 40 -6.33 -15.86 -8.67
C GLU A 40 -6.23 -14.82 -7.55
N ASN A 41 -5.92 -13.56 -7.91
CA ASN A 41 -5.62 -12.51 -6.94
C ASN A 41 -6.74 -11.46 -6.78
N TYR A 42 -7.75 -11.42 -7.66
CA TYR A 42 -8.76 -10.35 -7.68
C TYR A 42 -9.54 -10.21 -6.37
N LYS A 43 -9.65 -11.29 -5.58
CA LYS A 43 -10.30 -11.27 -4.25
C LYS A 43 -9.41 -10.70 -3.15
N LYS A 44 -8.09 -10.70 -3.35
CA LYS A 44 -7.08 -10.28 -2.36
C LYS A 44 -6.64 -8.84 -2.54
N ILE A 45 -6.95 -8.22 -3.69
CA ILE A 45 -6.55 -6.86 -4.01
C ILE A 45 -7.76 -5.97 -4.30
N GLN A 46 -7.62 -4.68 -4.01
CA GLN A 46 -8.59 -3.64 -4.37
C GLN A 46 -7.94 -2.68 -5.35
N LEU A 47 -8.72 -2.23 -6.33
CA LEU A 47 -8.28 -1.24 -7.31
C LEU A 47 -8.60 0.16 -6.79
N MET A 48 -7.61 1.04 -6.79
CA MET A 48 -7.81 2.46 -6.51
C MET A 48 -7.91 3.22 -7.84
N ASP A 49 -8.97 3.99 -8.00
CA ASP A 49 -9.13 4.88 -9.15
C ASP A 49 -8.39 6.22 -8.98
N LYS A 50 -8.44 7.08 -10.00
CA LYS A 50 -7.84 8.43 -9.93
C LYS A 50 -8.50 9.33 -8.88
N SER A 51 -9.74 9.03 -8.48
CA SER A 51 -10.49 9.71 -7.41
C SER A 51 -10.17 9.20 -6.00
N LYS A 52 -9.21 8.27 -5.85
CA LYS A 52 -8.86 7.59 -4.59
C LYS A 52 -10.00 6.75 -4.00
N THR A 53 -10.97 6.36 -4.81
CA THR A 53 -12.02 5.42 -4.43
C THR A 53 -11.53 4.00 -4.69
N CYS A 54 -11.74 3.11 -3.72
CA CYS A 54 -11.35 1.71 -3.81
C CYS A 54 -12.52 0.85 -4.29
N PHE A 55 -12.25 -0.02 -5.28
CA PHE A 55 -13.22 -0.95 -5.85
C PHE A 55 -12.73 -2.39 -5.75
N GLY A 56 -13.65 -3.28 -5.42
CA GLY A 56 -13.44 -4.73 -5.55
C GLY A 56 -13.89 -5.20 -6.93
N LEU A 57 -13.09 -6.06 -7.56
CA LEU A 57 -13.50 -6.69 -8.80
C LEU A 57 -14.27 -7.98 -8.50
N LYS A 58 -15.27 -8.27 -9.33
CA LYS A 58 -15.97 -9.55 -9.35
C LYS A 58 -15.94 -10.06 -10.77
N GLN A 59 -15.28 -11.19 -10.97
CA GLN A 59 -15.28 -11.88 -12.25
C GLN A 59 -16.51 -12.80 -12.33
N THR A 60 -17.09 -12.88 -13.51
CA THR A 60 -18.18 -13.79 -13.84
C THR A 60 -17.73 -14.68 -14.99
N GLU A 61 -17.89 -15.98 -14.82
CA GLU A 61 -17.63 -16.94 -15.89
C GLU A 61 -18.72 -16.81 -16.95
N VAL A 62 -18.30 -16.74 -18.21
CA VAL A 62 -19.15 -16.65 -19.39
C VAL A 62 -18.71 -17.72 -20.39
N LEU A 63 -19.61 -18.10 -21.30
CA LEU A 63 -19.25 -18.97 -22.42
C LEU A 63 -18.24 -18.24 -23.31
N CYS A 64 -17.16 -18.93 -23.69
CA CYS A 64 -16.22 -18.39 -24.66
C CYS A 64 -16.94 -18.13 -25.99
N PRO A 65 -16.76 -16.94 -26.61
CA PRO A 65 -17.32 -16.66 -27.93
C PRO A 65 -16.76 -17.63 -28.96
N MET A 66 -17.53 -17.89 -30.03
CA MET A 66 -17.08 -18.74 -31.15
C MET A 66 -16.04 -18.04 -32.03
N ASP A 67 -16.05 -16.70 -32.03
CA ASP A 67 -15.10 -15.86 -32.75
C ASP A 67 -14.01 -15.37 -31.78
N ASP A 68 -12.76 -15.68 -32.08
CA ASP A 68 -11.59 -15.29 -31.30
C ASP A 68 -11.35 -13.77 -31.31
N SER A 69 -11.93 -13.03 -32.26
CA SER A 69 -11.80 -11.57 -32.36
C SER A 69 -12.58 -10.82 -31.26
N ASP A 70 -13.61 -11.45 -30.68
CA ASP A 70 -14.37 -10.91 -29.55
C ASP A 70 -13.63 -11.05 -28.21
N ILE A 71 -12.47 -11.73 -28.20
CA ILE A 71 -11.66 -11.94 -27.01
C ILE A 71 -10.63 -10.82 -26.87
N MET A 72 -10.81 -9.97 -25.84
CA MET A 72 -9.81 -8.95 -25.51
C MET A 72 -8.53 -9.61 -24.97
N LYS A 73 -7.46 -9.57 -25.76
CA LYS A 73 -6.13 -10.03 -25.35
C LYS A 73 -5.40 -8.93 -24.58
N VAL A 74 -5.12 -9.18 -23.31
CA VAL A 74 -4.29 -8.29 -22.49
C VAL A 74 -2.82 -8.53 -22.85
N PRO A 75 -2.05 -7.49 -23.25
CA PRO A 75 -0.65 -7.65 -23.63
C PRO A 75 0.22 -8.04 -22.44
N TYR A 76 1.21 -8.91 -22.68
CA TYR A 76 2.24 -9.24 -21.69
C TYR A 76 3.02 -7.97 -21.31
N GLN A 77 3.04 -7.64 -20.02
CA GLN A 77 3.78 -6.50 -19.50
C GLN A 77 5.17 -6.99 -19.08
N ASN A 78 6.21 -6.59 -19.81
CA ASN A 78 7.61 -6.83 -19.43
C ASN A 78 8.19 -5.62 -18.70
#